data_AF-A0A7V5LED1-F1
#
_entry.id   AF-A0A7V5LED1-F1
#
_cell.length_a   1.000
_cell.length_b   1.000
_cell.length_c   1.000
_cell.angle_alpha   90.00
_cell.angle_beta   90.00
_cell.angle_gamma   90.00
#
_symmetry.space_group_name_H-M   'P 1'
#
loop_
_entity.id
_entity.type
_entity.pdbx_description
1 polymer ?
#
loop_
_entity_poly.entity_id
_entity_poly.type
_entity_poly.pdbx_seq_one_letter_code
_entity_poly.pdbx_strand_id
1 'polypeptide(L)' 'MKTIHTYRDYVFTIEYIPSDLEFTVDFPDFPNIITAGWTLEEAFANACEALDLALETLRDLGREIPSPSKRIHVVTV' A
#
# COMPACT_ATOMS: atom_id res chain seq x y z
N MET A 1 2.71 -11.76 10.48
CA MET A 1 1.31 -11.31 10.70
C MET A 1 0.92 -10.48 9.49
N LYS A 2 -0.26 -10.71 8.89
CA LYS A 2 -0.72 -9.94 7.72
C LYS A 2 -2.09 -9.35 7.98
N THR A 3 -2.29 -8.10 7.60
CA THR A 3 -3.51 -7.32 7.81
C THR A 3 -3.92 -6.61 6.53
N ILE A 4 -5.21 -6.35 6.35
CA ILE A 4 -5.79 -5.69 5.17
C ILE A 4 -6.30 -4.32 5.62
N HIS A 5 -5.99 -3.30 4.84
CA HIS A 5 -6.29 -1.89 5.13
C HIS A 5 -6.89 -1.21 3.90
N THR A 6 -7.55 -0.07 4.11
CA THR A 6 -8.13 0.72 3.03
C THR A 6 -7.93 2.20 3.28
N TYR A 7 -7.54 2.95 2.24
CA TYR A 7 -7.43 4.40 2.25
C TYR A 7 -7.79 4.95 0.86
N ARG A 8 -8.65 5.98 0.80
CA ARG A 8 -9.21 6.54 -0.46
C ARG A 8 -9.77 5.48 -1.41
N ASP A 9 -10.48 4.49 -0.86
CA ASP A 9 -11.05 3.34 -1.56
C ASP A 9 -10.02 2.34 -2.13
N TYR A 10 -8.71 2.60 -2.05
CA TYR A 10 -7.67 1.64 -2.40
C TYR A 10 -7.36 0.71 -1.25
N VAL A 11 -7.15 -0.56 -1.57
CA VAL A 11 -6.85 -1.60 -0.60
C VAL A 11 -5.36 -1.92 -0.65
N PHE A 12 -4.76 -2.14 0.51
CA PHE A 12 -3.37 -2.58 0.65
C PHE A 12 -3.22 -3.55 1.81
N THR A 13 -2.11 -4.28 1.84
CA THR A 13 -1.78 -5.17 2.97
C THR A 13 -0.56 -4.67 3.71
N ILE A 14 -0.55 -4.91 5.02
CA ILE A 14 0.63 -4.71 5.85
C ILE A 14 1.03 -6.07 6.43
N GLU A 15 2.29 -6.44 6.23
CA GLU A 15 2.86 -7.71 6.67
C GLU A 15 4.10 -7.50 7.53
N TYR A 16 4.12 -8.09 8.71
CA TYR A 16 5.32 -8.11 9.55
C TYR A 16 6.33 -9.11 9.00
N ILE A 17 7.53 -8.65 8.68
CA ILE A 17 8.65 -9.41 8.13
C ILE A 17 9.69 -9.65 9.24
N PRO A 18 9.78 -10.88 9.80
CA PRO A 18 10.65 -11.14 10.94
C PRO A 18 12.16 -11.05 10.64
N SER A 19 12.57 -11.26 9.37
CA SER A 19 13.98 -11.13 8.96
C SER A 19 14.48 -9.70 9.06
N ASP A 20 13.60 -8.74 8.76
CA ASP A 20 13.94 -7.32 8.64
C ASP A 20 13.39 -6.50 9.83
N LEU A 21 12.64 -7.16 10.72
CA LEU A 21 12.04 -6.58 11.93
C LEU A 21 11.14 -5.37 11.64
N GLU A 22 10.47 -5.37 10.48
CA GLU A 22 9.64 -4.27 10.01
C GLU A 22 8.27 -4.74 9.49
N PHE A 23 7.36 -3.78 9.35
CA PHE A 23 6.06 -3.94 8.71
C PHE A 23 6.14 -3.39 7.29
N THR A 24 6.02 -4.27 6.29
CA THR A 24 6.06 -3.88 4.87
C THR A 24 4.65 -3.69 4.32
N VAL A 25 4.53 -2.82 3.32
CA VAL A 25 3.26 -2.46 2.69
C VAL A 25 3.23 -2.94 1.24
N ASP A 26 2.12 -3.55 0.84
CA ASP A 26 1.86 -3.97 -0.54
C ASP A 26 0.56 -3.35 -1.06
N PHE A 27 0.68 -2.55 -2.14
CA PHE A 27 -0.44 -1.96 -2.87
C PHE A 27 -0.64 -2.68 -4.22
N PRO A 28 -1.65 -3.55 -4.36
CA PRO A 28 -1.93 -4.25 -5.61
C PRO A 28 -2.17 -3.31 -6.81
N ASP A 29 -2.83 -2.17 -6.56
CA ASP A 29 -3.13 -1.17 -7.59
C ASP A 29 -1.94 -0.25 -7.91
N PHE A 30 -0.94 -0.20 -7.02
CA PHE A 30 0.25 0.63 -7.15
C PHE A 30 1.52 -0.16 -6.77
N PRO A 31 1.95 -1.13 -7.59
CA PRO A 31 3.09 -1.99 -7.28
C PRO A 31 4.43 -1.25 -7.16
N ASN A 32 4.48 0.01 -7.58
CA ASN A 32 5.66 0.88 -7.44
C ASN A 32 5.71 1.62 -6.09
N ILE A 33 4.65 1.57 -5.28
CA ILE A 33 4.69 2.08 -3.91
C ILE A 33 5.40 1.05 -3.06
N ILE A 34 6.61 1.40 -2.62
CA ILE A 34 7.42 0.60 -1.70
C ILE A 34 7.60 1.41 -0.42
N THR A 35 7.03 0.92 0.67
CA THR A 35 7.12 1.58 1.97
C THR A 35 6.98 0.58 3.12
N ALA A 36 7.50 0.94 4.29
CA ALA A 36 7.52 0.12 5.48
C ALA A 36 7.51 1.00 6.74
N GLY A 37 7.38 0.40 7.93
CA GLY A 37 7.50 1.06 9.22
C GLY A 37 7.87 0.07 10.34
N TRP A 38 8.36 0.58 11.47
CA TRP A 38 8.73 -0.26 12.62
C TRP A 38 7.52 -0.70 13.44
N THR A 39 6.40 0.03 13.33
CA THR A 39 5.11 -0.37 13.90
C THR A 39 4.03 -0.46 12.83
N LEU A 40 2.92 -1.12 13.16
CA LEU A 40 1.75 -1.20 12.27
C LEU A 40 1.20 0.20 11.96
N GLU A 41 1.16 1.08 12.97
CA GLU A 41 0.68 2.45 12.84
C GLU A 41 1.59 3.28 11.93
N GLU A 42 2.91 3.14 12.08
CA GLU A 42 3.89 3.81 11.23
C GLU A 42 3.79 3.33 9.78
N ALA A 43 3.76 2.02 9.54
CA ALA A 43 3.61 1.47 8.21
C ALA A 43 2.29 1.92 7.54
N PHE A 44 1.20 2.02 8.31
CA PHE A 44 -0.07 2.56 7.81
C PHE A 44 0.03 4.04 7.45
N ALA A 45 0.65 4.87 8.30
CA ALA A 45 0.85 6.29 8.00
C ALA A 45 1.69 6.48 6.73
N ASN A 46 2.81 5.76 6.63
CA ASN A 46 3.70 5.80 5.47
C ASN A 46 2.99 5.30 4.19
N ALA A 47 2.10 4.31 4.30
CA ALA A 47 1.26 3.84 3.20
C ALA A 47 0.33 4.94 2.68
N CYS A 48 -0.31 5.69 3.58
CA CYS A 48 -1.22 6.78 3.21
C CYS A 48 -0.48 7.90 2.50
N GLU A 49 0.67 8.33 3.05
CA GLU A 49 1.49 9.38 2.46
C GLU A 49 2.03 8.97 1.08
N ALA A 50 2.52 7.74 0.94
CA ALA A 50 3.02 7.25 -0.35
C ALA A 50 1.92 7.16 -1.41
N LEU A 51 0.70 6.78 -1.03
CA LEU A 51 -0.45 6.78 -1.94
C LEU A 51 -0.83 8.21 -2.37
N ASP A 52 -0.89 9.15 -1.42
CA ASP A 52 -1.19 10.55 -1.72
C ASP A 52 -0.17 11.13 -2.72
N LEU A 53 1.12 10.89 -2.51
CA LEU A 53 2.18 11.33 -3.40
C LEU A 53 2.11 10.66 -4.79
N ALA A 54 1.77 9.37 -4.85
CA ALA A 54 1.61 8.65 -6.11
C ALA A 54 0.44 9.20 -6.93
N LEU A 55 -0.70 9.46 -6.29
CA LEU A 55 -1.89 10.03 -6.92
C LEU A 55 -1.61 11.46 -7.43
N GLU A 56 -0.94 12.28 -6.63
CA GLU A 56 -0.51 13.62 -7.05
C GLU A 56 0.43 13.56 -8.26
N THR A 57 1.44 12.68 -8.21
CA THR A 57 2.39 12.49 -9.32
C THR A 57 1.69 12.07 -10.61
N LEU A 58 0.75 11.11 -10.55
CA LEU A 58 0.00 10.69 -11.74
C LEU A 58 -0.84 11.83 -12.31
N ARG A 59 -1.50 12.61 -11.45
CA ARG A 59 -2.29 13.78 -11.86
C ARG A 59 -1.41 14.82 -12.55
N ASP A 60 -0.27 15.16 -11.95
CA ASP A 60 0.63 16.20 -12.46
C ASP A 60 1.30 15.79 -13.78
N LEU A 61 1.54 14.49 -13.96
CA LEU A 61 2.03 13.92 -15.23
C LEU A 61 0.92 13.68 -16.27
N GLY A 62 -0.34 13.97 -15.96
CA GLY A 62 -1.49 13.70 -16.83
C GLY A 62 -1.68 12.21 -17.15
N ARG A 63 -1.24 11.33 -16.25
CA ARG A 63 -1.35 9.87 -16.39
C ARG A 63 -2.67 9.38 -15.80
N GLU A 64 -3.11 8.24 -16.30
CA GLU A 64 -4.30 7.57 -15.78
C GLU A 64 -4.06 7.11 -14.33
N ILE A 65 -5.06 7.36 -13.48
CA ILE A 65 -5.09 6.86 -12.10
C ILE A 65 -5.79 5.49 -12.13
N PRO A 66 -5.14 4.42 -11.63
CA PRO A 66 -5.77 3.10 -11.53
C PRO A 66 -7.09 3.18 -10.77
N SER A 67 -8.14 2.51 -11.25
CA SER A 67 -9.38 2.42 -10.47
C SER A 67 -9.18 1.52 -9.24
N PRO A 68 -9.68 1.88 -8.05
CA PRO A 68 -9.48 1.06 -6.86
C PRO A 68 -10.03 -0.36 -7.01
N SER A 69 -9.20 -1.36 -6.72
CA SER A 69 -9.61 -2.76 -6.75
C SER A 69 -10.55 -3.07 -5.58
N LYS A 70 -11.76 -3.54 -5.89
CA LYS A 70 -12.77 -3.93 -4.88
C LYS A 70 -12.49 -5.28 -4.19
N ARG A 71 -11.47 -6.03 -4.63
CA ARG A 71 -11.13 -7.35 -4.08
C ARG A 71 -9.62 -7.57 -4.09
N ILE A 72 -9.05 -7.90 -2.93
CA ILE A 72 -7.75 -8.56 -2.90
C ILE A 72 -7.97 -10.02 -3.31
N HIS A 73 -7.35 -10.43 -4.41
CA HIS A 73 -7.18 -11.86 -4.68
C HIS A 73 -6.06 -12.37 -3.78
N VAL A 74 -6.43 -12.94 -2.62
CA VAL A 74 -5.48 -13.69 -1.81
C VAL A 74 -5.15 -14.97 -2.59
N VAL A 75 -4.03 -14.98 -3.31
CA VAL A 75 -3.49 -16.21 -3.90
C VAL A 75 -2.89 -17.02 -2.75
N THR A 76 -3.64 -17.99 -2.25
CA THR A 76 -3.08 -19.02 -1.37
C THR A 76 -2.35 -20.03 -2.25
N VAL A 77 -1.01 -20.06 -2.15
CA VAL A 77 -0.17 -21.15 -2.69
C VAL A 77 -0.08 -22.29 -1.69
#